data_AF-A0A9W4SVI9-F1
#
_entry.id   AF-A0A9W4SVI9-F1
#
_cell.length_a   1.000
_cell.length_b   1.000
_cell.length_c   1.000
_cell.angle_alpha   90.00
_cell.angle_beta   90.00
_cell.angle_gamma   90.00
#
_symmetry.space_group_name_H-M   'P 1'
#
loop_
_entity.id
_entity.type
_entity.pdbx_description
1 polymer ?
#
loop_
_entity_poly.entity_id
_entity_poly.type
_entity_poly.pdbx_seq_one_letter_code
_entity_poly.pdbx_strand_id
1 'polypeptide(L)'
;MRYLTGIADLLADNNEFEASGTSTSKTNRFQVSEESFEYKSKKYRLIDNIGFGDTGNIAEEEIFLEIGEGIHSAEKGINQILFVFKGRFGSEQVETFKKFKTFISESGITKYTTLVRTRFEEFRNPQKCEEDRQSLLSEENKDL
;
A
#
# COMPACT_ATOMS: atom_id res chain seq x y z
N MET A 1 -3.45 12.27 -1.97
CA MET A 1 -3.74 10.84 -1.81
C MET A 1 -4.63 10.31 -2.95
N ARG A 2 -4.09 10.13 -4.18
CA ARG A 2 -4.84 9.81 -5.41
C ARG A 2 -4.60 8.38 -5.93
N TYR A 3 -3.80 7.56 -5.22
CA TYR A 3 -3.07 6.44 -5.85
C TYR A 3 -3.36 5.06 -5.27
N LEU A 4 -3.77 4.96 -4.01
CA LEU A 4 -4.20 3.68 -3.43
C LEU A 4 -5.53 3.25 -4.07
N THR A 5 -6.51 4.15 -4.06
CA THR A 5 -7.78 4.04 -4.76
C THR A 5 -7.62 3.71 -6.24
N GLY A 6 -6.74 4.42 -6.96
CA GLY A 6 -6.50 4.15 -8.39
C GLY A 6 -5.84 2.80 -8.70
N ILE A 7 -5.11 2.20 -7.75
CA ILE A 7 -4.61 0.82 -7.89
C ILE A 7 -5.71 -0.18 -7.56
N ALA A 8 -6.51 0.10 -6.53
CA ALA A 8 -7.62 -0.76 -6.14
C ALA A 8 -8.66 -0.86 -7.28
N ASP A 9 -9.08 0.27 -7.82
CA ASP A 9 -9.97 0.38 -8.98
C ASP A 9 -9.38 -0.32 -10.22
N LEU A 10 -8.07 -0.14 -10.48
CA LEU A 10 -7.37 -0.83 -11.59
C LEU A 10 -7.36 -2.36 -11.42
N LEU A 11 -7.22 -2.86 -10.20
CA LEU A 11 -7.19 -4.30 -9.92
C LEU A 11 -8.57 -4.93 -10.03
N ALA A 12 -9.60 -4.23 -9.57
CA ALA A 12 -10.97 -4.73 -9.57
C ALA A 12 -11.74 -4.43 -10.88
N ASP A 13 -11.15 -3.65 -11.79
CA ASP A 13 -11.79 -3.18 -13.03
C ASP A 13 -13.15 -2.50 -12.78
N ASN A 14 -13.22 -1.78 -11.65
CA ASN A 14 -14.41 -1.05 -11.19
C ASN A 14 -13.96 0.29 -10.56
N ASN A 15 -14.92 1.16 -10.22
CA ASN A 15 -14.67 2.44 -9.53
C ASN A 15 -15.34 2.45 -8.14
N GLU A 16 -15.15 1.37 -7.39
CA GLU A 16 -15.82 1.17 -6.09
C GLU A 16 -15.20 1.98 -4.95
N PHE A 17 -13.95 2.44 -5.10
CA PHE A 17 -13.27 3.20 -4.06
C PHE A 17 -13.37 4.72 -4.30
N GLU A 18 -13.56 5.52 -3.24
CA GLU A 18 -13.73 6.97 -3.39
C GLU A 18 -12.41 7.68 -3.78
N ALA A 19 -12.21 7.90 -5.08
CA ALA A 19 -11.08 8.69 -5.59
C ALA A 19 -11.32 10.19 -5.38
N SER A 20 -10.94 10.75 -4.22
CA SER A 20 -11.07 12.19 -4.03
C SER A 20 -9.96 12.95 -4.79
N GLY A 21 -10.35 13.89 -5.65
CA GLY A 21 -9.46 14.66 -6.52
C GLY A 21 -8.54 15.66 -5.81
N THR A 22 -8.49 15.67 -4.48
CA THR A 22 -7.81 16.66 -3.62
C THR A 22 -6.51 16.12 -3.02
N SER A 23 -5.56 17.02 -2.74
CA SER A 23 -4.26 16.69 -2.16
C SER A 23 -4.33 16.15 -0.73
N THR A 24 -5.44 16.41 -0.02
CA THR A 24 -5.73 15.95 1.34
C THR A 24 -6.43 14.60 1.34
N SER A 25 -6.02 13.69 2.22
CA SER A 25 -6.80 12.48 2.54
C SER A 25 -8.20 12.88 2.99
N LYS A 26 -9.24 12.36 2.34
CA LYS A 26 -10.62 12.40 2.86
C LYS A 26 -10.99 11.09 3.57
N THR A 27 -10.18 10.05 3.42
CA THR A 27 -10.38 8.73 4.01
C THR A 27 -9.70 8.70 5.37
N ASN A 28 -10.49 8.93 6.41
CA ASN A 28 -10.07 8.72 7.81
C ASN A 28 -10.39 7.29 8.29
N ARG A 29 -10.83 6.42 7.38
CA ARG A 29 -11.20 5.03 7.67
C ARG A 29 -10.79 4.09 6.54
N PHE A 30 -10.59 2.81 6.83
CA PHE A 30 -10.39 1.78 5.82
C PHE A 30 -11.69 1.55 5.02
N GLN A 31 -11.54 1.11 3.78
CA GLN A 31 -12.63 0.74 2.88
C GLN A 31 -12.39 -0.70 2.40
N VAL A 32 -13.46 -1.45 2.25
CA VAL A 32 -13.43 -2.83 1.74
C VAL A 32 -14.26 -2.86 0.47
N SER A 33 -13.77 -3.52 -0.58
CA SER A 33 -14.58 -3.70 -1.80
C SER A 33 -15.88 -4.42 -1.44
N GLU A 34 -17.01 -3.91 -1.97
CA GLU A 34 -18.33 -4.48 -1.71
C GLU A 34 -18.40 -5.90 -2.27
N GLU A 35 -17.90 -6.05 -3.50
CA GLU A 35 -17.84 -7.33 -4.19
C GLU A 35 -16.41 -7.86 -4.29
N SER A 36 -16.31 -9.19 -4.47
CA SER A 36 -15.04 -9.82 -4.80
C SER A 36 -14.84 -9.84 -6.32
N PHE A 37 -13.64 -9.54 -6.81
CA PHE A 37 -13.29 -9.73 -8.21
C PHE A 37 -12.61 -11.08 -8.44
N GLU A 38 -12.74 -11.64 -9.64
CA GLU A 38 -12.11 -12.91 -10.01
C GLU A 38 -10.89 -12.71 -10.90
N TYR A 39 -9.76 -13.32 -10.53
CA TYR A 39 -8.56 -13.36 -11.37
C TYR A 39 -7.96 -14.76 -11.31
N LYS A 40 -7.71 -15.36 -12.49
CA LYS A 40 -7.19 -16.73 -12.62
C LYS A 40 -7.95 -17.75 -11.76
N SER A 41 -9.28 -17.70 -11.79
CA SER A 41 -10.18 -18.58 -11.02
C SER A 41 -10.05 -18.47 -9.49
N LYS A 42 -9.46 -17.37 -9.00
CA LYS A 42 -9.41 -17.03 -7.58
C LYS A 42 -10.19 -15.75 -7.34
N LYS A 43 -10.94 -15.72 -6.24
CA LYS A 43 -11.68 -14.54 -5.80
C LYS A 43 -10.82 -13.71 -4.86
N TYR A 44 -10.77 -12.42 -5.11
CA TYR A 44 -10.01 -11.44 -4.36
C TYR A 44 -10.95 -10.38 -3.80
N ARG A 45 -10.62 -9.87 -2.62
CA ARG A 45 -11.28 -8.73 -2.01
C ARG A 45 -10.19 -7.70 -1.70
N LEU A 46 -10.49 -6.43 -1.94
CA LEU A 46 -9.55 -5.33 -1.72
C LEU A 46 -9.92 -4.62 -0.43
N ILE A 47 -8.89 -4.25 0.32
CA ILE A 47 -9.01 -3.43 1.52
C ILE A 47 -8.10 -2.22 1.28
N ASP A 48 -8.70 -1.08 0.99
CA ASP A 48 -8.00 0.20 0.91
C ASP A 48 -7.90 0.78 2.32
N ASN A 49 -6.71 1.20 2.73
CA ASN A 49 -6.47 1.66 4.09
C ASN A 49 -6.07 3.13 4.10
N ILE A 50 -6.05 3.74 5.29
CA ILE A 50 -5.55 5.10 5.45
C ILE A 50 -4.08 5.16 5.02
N GLY A 51 -3.70 6.28 4.40
CA GLY A 51 -2.33 6.50 3.93
C GLY A 51 -1.36 6.59 5.10
N PHE A 52 -0.36 5.71 5.13
CA PHE A 52 0.69 5.72 6.13
C PHE A 52 1.75 6.78 5.78
N GLY A 53 1.88 7.84 6.58
CA GLY A 53 2.92 8.88 6.43
C GLY A 53 2.51 10.20 5.76
N ASP A 54 1.26 10.41 5.33
CA ASP A 54 0.79 11.67 4.71
C ASP A 54 -0.48 12.20 5.41
N THR A 55 -0.42 12.30 6.73
CA THR A 55 -1.56 12.63 7.60
C THR A 55 -1.15 13.69 8.61
N GLY A 56 -0.91 14.91 8.14
CA GLY A 56 -0.43 16.04 8.97
C GLY A 56 -1.30 16.43 10.18
N ASN A 57 -2.43 15.74 10.45
CA ASN A 57 -3.34 16.00 11.56
C ASN A 57 -3.86 14.73 12.28
N ILE A 58 -3.39 13.52 11.97
CA ILE A 58 -3.88 12.26 12.58
C ILE A 58 -2.75 11.64 13.39
N ALA A 59 -3.03 11.21 14.62
CA ALA A 59 -2.06 10.58 15.49
C ALA A 59 -1.60 9.22 14.91
N GLU A 60 -0.33 8.86 15.12
CA GLU A 60 0.23 7.62 14.56
C GLU A 60 -0.51 6.38 15.08
N GLU A 61 -0.97 6.43 16.33
CA GLU A 61 -1.77 5.38 16.97
C GLU A 61 -3.14 5.18 16.30
N GLU A 62 -3.80 6.26 15.86
CA GLU A 62 -5.08 6.19 15.15
C GLU A 62 -4.90 5.54 13.77
N ILE A 63 -3.78 5.84 13.10
CA ILE A 63 -3.42 5.22 11.82
C ILE A 63 -3.19 3.71 12.01
N PHE A 64 -2.44 3.32 13.05
CA PHE A 64 -2.21 1.90 13.34
C PHE A 64 -3.48 1.15 13.71
N LEU A 65 -4.38 1.79 14.48
CA LEU A 65 -5.68 1.21 14.81
C LEU A 65 -6.46 0.90 13.53
N GLU A 66 -6.55 1.85 12.60
CA GLU A 66 -7.30 1.68 11.36
C GLU A 66 -6.68 0.63 10.41
N ILE A 67 -5.35 0.55 10.38
CA ILE A 67 -4.64 -0.53 9.70
C ILE A 67 -5.01 -1.88 10.34
N GLY A 68 -5.01 -1.94 11.67
CA GLY A 68 -5.39 -3.13 12.43
C GLY A 68 -6.83 -3.56 12.16
N GLU A 69 -7.79 -2.63 12.13
CA GLU A 69 -9.19 -2.92 11.82
C GLU A 69 -9.37 -3.43 10.39
N GLY A 70 -8.69 -2.80 9.42
CA GLY A 70 -8.65 -3.28 8.04
C GLY A 70 -8.11 -4.70 7.95
N ILE A 71 -7.02 -5.00 8.66
CA ILE A 71 -6.46 -6.36 8.72
C ILE A 71 -7.44 -7.35 9.35
N HIS A 72 -8.08 -6.96 10.46
CA HIS A 72 -9.04 -7.79 11.17
C HIS A 72 -10.30 -8.10 10.34
N SER A 73 -10.72 -7.16 9.47
CA SER A 73 -11.84 -7.37 8.55
C SER A 73 -11.62 -8.51 7.54
N ALA A 74 -10.36 -8.91 7.31
CA ALA A 74 -10.00 -10.03 6.47
C ALA A 74 -10.17 -11.36 7.23
N GLU A 75 -11.42 -11.81 7.43
CA GLU A 75 -11.76 -13.01 8.21
C GLU A 75 -11.01 -14.30 7.78
N LYS A 76 -10.63 -14.39 6.50
CA LYS A 76 -9.90 -15.54 5.92
C LYS A 76 -8.38 -15.35 5.93
N GLY A 77 -7.91 -14.30 6.58
CA GLY A 77 -6.52 -13.86 6.56
C GLY A 77 -6.19 -13.02 5.33
N ILE A 78 -4.94 -12.55 5.29
CA ILE A 78 -4.40 -11.72 4.21
C ILE A 78 -3.40 -12.51 3.41
N ASN A 79 -3.56 -12.48 2.09
CA ASN A 79 -2.65 -13.16 1.16
C ASN A 79 -1.52 -12.26 0.66
N GLN A 80 -1.74 -10.94 0.65
CA GLN A 80 -0.84 -9.97 0.06
C GLN A 80 -1.11 -8.58 0.66
N ILE A 81 -0.04 -7.86 0.98
CA ILE A 81 -0.06 -6.43 1.29
C ILE A 81 0.64 -5.69 0.16
N LEU A 82 0.05 -4.60 -0.31
CA LEU A 82 0.68 -3.69 -1.27
C LEU A 82 1.07 -2.41 -0.53
N PHE A 83 2.35 -2.23 -0.28
CA PHE A 83 2.87 -0.99 0.29
C PHE A 83 3.18 -0.03 -0.84
N VAL A 84 2.26 0.91 -1.07
CA VAL A 84 2.31 1.82 -2.23
C VAL A 84 3.02 3.11 -1.85
N PHE A 85 4.01 3.51 -2.65
CA PHE A 85 4.71 4.77 -2.48
C PHE A 85 4.85 5.51 -3.82
N LYS A 86 5.08 6.82 -3.74
CA LYS A 86 5.25 7.70 -4.89
C LYS A 86 6.72 8.08 -5.04
N GLY A 87 7.21 8.08 -6.28
CA GLY A 87 8.52 8.67 -6.57
C GLY A 87 9.65 7.84 -5.95
N ARG A 88 10.74 8.48 -5.51
CA ARG A 88 11.89 7.76 -4.94
C ARG A 88 11.56 7.24 -3.55
N PHE A 89 12.11 6.08 -3.20
CA PHE A 89 12.02 5.51 -1.87
C PHE A 89 13.13 6.11 -1.00
N GLY A 90 12.89 7.34 -0.52
CA GLY A 90 13.84 8.09 0.29
C GLY A 90 13.73 7.77 1.78
N SER A 91 14.47 8.52 2.60
CA SER A 91 14.56 8.32 4.05
C SER A 91 13.21 8.32 4.78
N GLU A 92 12.30 9.19 4.36
CA GLU A 92 10.94 9.25 4.92
C GLU A 92 10.18 7.94 4.62
N GLN A 93 10.19 7.47 3.37
CA GLN A 93 9.52 6.22 2.99
C GLN A 93 10.15 5.01 3.69
N VAL A 94 11.47 5.03 3.92
CA VAL A 94 12.19 3.99 4.67
C VAL A 94 11.73 3.96 6.13
N GLU A 95 11.67 5.11 6.80
CA GLU A 95 11.22 5.20 8.19
C GLU A 95 9.78 4.73 8.35
N THR A 96 8.90 5.22 7.47
CA THR A 96 7.50 4.81 7.36
C THR A 96 7.38 3.30 7.13
N PHE A 97 8.14 2.71 6.21
CA PHE A 97 8.11 1.26 6.02
C PHE A 97 8.65 0.49 7.24
N LYS A 98 9.70 0.96 7.91
CA LYS A 98 10.23 0.33 9.13
C LYS A 98 9.21 0.33 10.26
N LYS A 99 8.50 1.44 10.48
CA LYS A 99 7.41 1.55 11.46
C LYS A 99 6.29 0.56 11.16
N PHE A 100 5.85 0.51 9.90
CA PHE A 100 4.87 -0.46 9.44
C PHE A 100 5.36 -1.90 9.67
N LYS A 101 6.58 -2.24 9.22
CA LYS A 101 7.20 -3.56 9.38
C LYS A 101 7.26 -3.99 10.84
N THR A 102 7.60 -3.08 11.75
CA THR A 102 7.59 -3.34 13.20
C THR A 102 6.18 -3.64 13.69
N PHE A 103 5.19 -2.80 13.34
CA PHE A 103 3.79 -2.99 13.74
C PHE A 103 3.24 -4.35 13.31
N ILE A 104 3.52 -4.78 12.07
CA ILE A 104 3.04 -6.05 11.55
C ILE A 104 4.01 -7.23 11.74
N SER A 105 5.16 -7.03 12.40
CA SER A 105 6.22 -8.04 12.49
C SER A 105 5.80 -9.32 13.20
N GLU A 106 5.05 -9.19 14.30
CA GLU A 106 4.59 -10.33 15.12
C GLU A 106 3.60 -11.23 14.37
N SER A 107 2.85 -10.67 13.42
CA SER A 107 1.89 -11.43 12.61
C SER A 107 2.56 -12.28 11.50
N GLY A 108 3.86 -12.06 11.24
CA GLY A 108 4.59 -12.68 10.14
C GLY A 108 4.08 -12.32 8.75
N ILE A 109 3.17 -11.34 8.63
CA ILE A 109 2.56 -10.91 7.38
C ILE A 109 3.50 -10.10 6.49
N THR A 110 4.61 -9.60 7.07
CA THR A 110 5.67 -8.87 6.37
C THR A 110 6.22 -9.62 5.15
N LYS A 111 6.22 -10.97 5.20
CA LYS A 111 6.62 -11.84 4.07
C LYS A 111 5.68 -11.81 2.87
N TYR A 112 4.47 -11.30 3.06
CA TYR A 112 3.46 -11.11 2.02
C TYR A 112 3.35 -9.65 1.58
N THR A 113 4.33 -8.80 1.92
CA THR A 113 4.32 -7.40 1.52
C THR A 113 5.08 -7.23 0.20
N THR A 114 4.47 -6.51 -0.74
CA THR A 114 5.10 -6.07 -1.98
C THR A 114 5.14 -4.55 -2.02
N LEU A 115 6.34 -4.02 -2.26
CA LEU A 115 6.56 -2.60 -2.48
C LEU A 115 6.08 -2.24 -3.90
N VAL A 116 5.15 -1.29 -4.00
CA VAL A 116 4.59 -0.84 -5.28
C VAL A 116 4.96 0.62 -5.50
N ARG A 117 5.85 0.86 -6.45
CA ARG A 117 6.24 2.20 -6.85
C ARG A 117 5.27 2.75 -7.89
N THR A 118 4.72 3.92 -7.62
CA THR A 118 3.86 4.65 -8.56
C THR A 118 4.55 5.86 -9.17
N ARG A 119 4.03 6.34 -10.31
CA ARG A 119 4.56 7.50 -11.06
C ARG A 119 6.00 7.33 -11.51
N PHE A 120 6.39 6.11 -11.81
CA PHE A 120 7.62 5.81 -12.49
C PHE A 120 7.37 5.89 -14.00
N GLU A 121 7.81 6.97 -14.65
CA GLU A 121 7.51 7.23 -16.07
C GLU A 121 8.12 6.16 -16.99
N GLU A 122 9.29 5.65 -16.61
CA GLU A 122 10.06 4.63 -17.34
C GLU A 122 9.57 3.19 -17.10
N PHE A 123 8.36 2.98 -16.55
CA PHE A 123 7.87 1.64 -16.20
C PHE A 123 7.75 0.66 -17.38
N ARG A 124 7.72 1.17 -18.62
CA ARG A 124 7.72 0.35 -19.84
C ARG A 124 9.12 -0.08 -20.28
N ASN A 125 10.18 0.42 -19.66
CA ASN A 125 11.56 0.10 -19.97
C ASN A 125 12.11 -0.91 -18.95
N PRO A 126 12.27 -2.20 -19.31
CA PRO A 126 12.70 -3.24 -18.38
C PRO A 126 14.07 -2.97 -17.75
N GLN A 127 15.00 -2.37 -18.52
CA GLN A 127 16.32 -2.03 -18.00
C GLN A 127 16.22 -0.96 -16.91
N LYS A 128 15.40 0.08 -17.13
CA LYS A 128 15.17 1.13 -16.13
C LYS A 128 14.47 0.60 -14.89
N CYS A 129 13.54 -0.35 -15.04
CA CYS A 129 12.92 -1.04 -13.91
C CYS A 129 13.96 -1.82 -13.08
N GLU A 130 14.89 -2.52 -13.73
CA GLU A 130 15.92 -3.27 -13.01
C GLU A 130 16.94 -2.34 -12.33
N GLU A 131 17.38 -1.27 -13.01
CA GLU A 131 18.23 -0.23 -12.42
C GLU A 131 17.57 0.37 -11.16
N ASP A 132 16.27 0.65 -11.22
CA ASP A 132 15.51 1.17 -10.09
C ASP A 132 15.38 0.15 -8.95
N ARG A 133 15.12 -1.12 -9.28
CA ARG A 133 15.04 -2.21 -8.29
C ARG A 133 16.37 -2.39 -7.56
N GLN A 134 17.49 -2.32 -8.26
CA GLN A 134 18.82 -2.39 -7.65
C GLN A 134 19.10 -1.17 -6.78
N SER A 135 18.71 0.03 -7.23
CA SER A 135 18.81 1.26 -6.42
C SER A 135 17.99 1.17 -5.13
N LEU A 136 16.79 0.57 -5.21
CA LEU A 136 15.93 0.35 -4.05
C LEU A 136 16.57 -0.59 -3.04
N LEU A 137 17.38 -1.56 -3.47
CA LEU A 137 18.06 -2.55 -2.63
C LEU A 137 19.50 -2.15 -2.26
N SER A 138 19.88 -0.89 -2.48
CA SER A 138 21.21 -0.37 -2.14
C SER A 138 21.46 -0.33 -0.63
N GLU A 139 22.72 -0.04 -0.23
CA GLU A 139 23.19 0.01 1.18
C GLU A 139 22.21 0.70 2.14
N GLU A 140 21.59 1.81 1.73
CA GLU A 140 20.66 2.62 2.54
C GLU A 140 19.37 1.87 2.91
N ASN A 141 19.04 0.83 2.16
CA ASN A 141 17.79 0.08 2.22
C ASN A 141 17.99 -1.43 2.46
N LYS A 142 19.19 -1.87 2.83
CA LYS A 142 19.52 -3.29 3.05
C LYS A 142 18.63 -4.00 4.08
N ASP A 143 18.02 -3.23 4.98
CA ASP A 143 17.17 -3.73 6.06
C ASP A 143 15.66 -3.79 5.68
N LEU A 144 15.29 -3.40 4.45
CA LEU A 144 13.94 -3.60 3.90
C LEU A 144 13.58 -5.09 3.85
#